data_AF-A0A6N2JZ48-F1
#
_entry.id   AF-A0A6N2JZ48-F1
#
_cell.length_a   1.000
_cell.length_b   1.000
_cell.length_c   1.000
_cell.angle_alpha   90.00
_cell.angle_beta   90.00
_cell.angle_gamma   90.00
#
_symmetry.space_group_name_H-M   'P 1'
#
loop_
_entity.id
_entity.type
_entity.pdbx_description
1 polymer ?
#
loop_
_entity_poly.entity_id
_entity_poly.type
_entity_poly.pdbx_seq_one_letter_code
_entity_poly.pdbx_strand_id
1 'polypeptide(L)'
;MKGGLCGPFSVCTCFSISRERKEETESKRWSHWESATMDFIKPLSLSRHVYKSKHSKQWKRGENMRKNRERRERIERLKTDMVEISKGQERIKEGQREIRQKFEEIESEGRKLKEETMNIAKQSECNQIRINLMFSILKARQENNFAHADNLTRLLRAEMEKQQQGNPGQVG
;
A
#
# COMPACT_ATOMS: atom_id res chain seq x y z
N MET A 1 13.20 20.93 89.66
CA MET A 1 13.91 21.68 90.73
C MET A 1 15.28 22.02 90.17
N LYS A 2 15.48 23.26 89.70
CA LYS A 2 16.11 24.40 90.40
C LYS A 2 17.53 24.12 90.92
N GLY A 3 18.45 25.01 90.51
CA GLY A 3 19.81 25.24 91.05
C GLY A 3 20.88 24.78 90.06
N GLY A 4 21.64 25.62 89.35
CA GLY A 4 22.38 26.82 89.79
C GLY A 4 23.80 26.37 90.19
N LEU A 5 24.94 26.98 89.87
CA LEU A 5 25.41 28.30 89.40
C LEU A 5 26.78 28.02 88.74
N CYS A 6 27.35 28.83 87.84
CA CYS A 6 28.08 30.06 88.12
C CYS A 6 28.68 30.56 86.79
N GLY A 7 28.77 31.87 86.60
CA GLY A 7 29.50 32.51 85.48
C GLY A 7 31.04 32.38 85.67
N PRO A 8 31.87 33.36 85.26
CA PRO A 8 31.59 34.56 84.46
C PRO A 8 32.72 34.87 83.42
N PHE A 9 32.53 35.89 82.57
CA PHE A 9 33.53 36.44 81.63
C PHE A 9 33.98 35.43 80.54
N SER A 10 34.43 35.77 79.35
CA SER A 10 35.02 37.00 78.85
C SER A 10 34.81 37.00 77.34
N VAL A 11 34.39 38.15 76.85
CA VAL A 11 34.71 38.74 75.56
C VAL A 11 35.99 38.13 74.95
N CYS A 12 35.86 37.05 74.15
CA CYS A 12 36.97 36.51 73.37
C CYS A 12 36.52 35.65 72.18
N THR A 13 35.30 35.87 71.66
CA THR A 13 34.78 35.08 70.53
C THR A 13 34.70 35.87 69.22
N CYS A 14 34.75 37.20 69.25
CA CYS A 14 34.69 38.01 68.01
C CYS A 14 36.03 38.07 67.26
N PHE A 15 37.18 37.85 67.90
CA PHE A 15 38.48 37.88 67.20
C PHE A 15 38.83 36.53 66.55
N SER A 16 38.37 35.41 67.13
CA SER A 16 38.59 34.07 66.56
C SER A 16 37.73 33.84 65.31
N ILE A 17 36.46 34.26 65.32
CA ILE A 17 35.55 34.09 64.16
C ILE A 17 36.02 34.87 62.91
N SER A 18 36.75 35.98 63.08
CA SER A 18 37.27 36.79 61.96
C SER A 18 38.60 36.28 61.39
N ARG A 19 39.44 35.61 62.17
CA ARG A 19 40.67 34.96 61.67
C ARG A 19 40.34 33.60 61.02
N GLU A 20 39.44 32.85 61.63
CA GLU A 20 39.00 31.52 61.18
C GLU A 20 38.23 31.58 59.84
N ARG A 21 37.40 32.62 59.62
CA ARG A 21 36.78 32.87 58.30
C ARG A 21 37.79 33.25 57.21
N LYS A 22 38.91 33.88 57.56
CA LYS A 22 39.95 34.28 56.59
C LYS A 22 40.78 33.07 56.16
N GLU A 23 41.14 32.20 57.11
CA GLU A 23 41.84 30.94 56.86
C GLU A 23 40.97 29.92 56.11
N GLU A 24 39.66 29.85 56.36
CA GLU A 24 38.75 29.01 55.55
C GLU A 24 38.60 29.52 54.12
N THR A 25 38.58 30.83 53.89
CA THR A 25 38.52 31.40 52.53
C THR A 25 39.83 31.26 51.79
N GLU A 26 40.97 31.31 52.48
CA GLU A 26 42.27 31.02 51.87
C GLU A 26 42.42 29.52 51.60
N SER A 27 42.06 28.64 52.54
CA SER A 27 42.07 27.18 52.33
C SER A 27 41.17 26.77 51.16
N LYS A 28 39.94 27.29 51.08
CA LYS A 28 39.04 27.04 49.93
C LYS A 28 39.58 27.63 48.62
N ARG A 29 40.27 28.77 48.67
CA ARG A 29 40.94 29.38 47.51
C ARG A 29 42.17 28.57 47.06
N TRP A 30 42.95 28.03 47.99
CA TRP A 30 44.09 27.15 47.73
C TRP A 30 43.64 25.80 47.17
N SER A 31 42.57 25.20 47.70
CA SER A 31 41.99 23.96 47.15
C SER A 31 41.35 24.17 45.77
N HIS A 32 40.73 25.33 45.53
CA HIS A 32 40.22 25.70 44.20
C HIS A 32 41.35 25.98 43.20
N TRP A 33 42.45 26.59 43.64
CA TRP A 33 43.66 26.79 42.82
C TRP A 33 44.35 25.45 42.52
N GLU A 34 44.51 24.54 43.49
CA GLU A 34 45.07 23.21 43.27
C GLU A 34 44.21 22.38 42.31
N SER A 35 42.88 22.41 42.46
CA SER A 35 41.96 21.73 41.54
C SER A 35 42.01 22.34 40.13
N ALA A 36 42.09 23.66 40.01
CA ALA A 36 42.22 24.35 38.72
C ALA A 36 43.58 24.13 38.04
N THR A 37 44.66 23.90 38.81
CA THR A 37 45.99 23.57 38.25
C THR A 37 46.14 22.10 37.84
N MET A 38 45.40 21.18 38.46
CA MET A 38 45.39 19.77 38.08
C MET A 38 44.68 19.51 36.74
N ASP A 39 43.68 20.32 36.39
CA ASP A 39 42.99 20.24 35.08
C ASP A 39 43.72 20.96 33.94
N PHE A 40 44.69 21.83 34.24
CA PHE A 40 45.45 22.58 33.22
C PHE A 40 46.67 21.81 32.71
N ILE A 41 47.15 20.81 33.45
CA ILE A 41 48.12 19.84 32.94
C ILE A 41 47.33 18.72 32.25
N LYS A 42 46.82 19.01 31.05
CA LYS A 42 46.58 17.92 30.10
C LYS A 42 47.89 17.14 30.03
N PRO A 43 47.91 15.82 30.26
CA PRO A 43 49.09 15.07 29.89
C PRO A 43 49.34 15.44 28.43
N LEU A 44 50.56 15.85 28.13
CA LEU A 44 51.07 15.70 26.78
C LEU A 44 51.12 14.19 26.52
N SER A 45 49.96 13.53 26.46
CA SER A 45 49.82 12.35 25.64
C SER A 45 50.15 12.90 24.27
N LEU A 46 51.39 12.68 23.83
CA LEU A 46 51.69 12.73 22.41
C LEU A 46 50.52 12.04 21.76
N SER A 47 49.67 12.79 21.06
CA SER A 47 48.70 12.21 20.17
C SER A 47 49.56 11.40 19.24
N ARG A 48 49.63 10.08 19.50
CA ARG A 48 50.53 9.19 18.81
C ARG A 48 49.97 9.19 17.42
N HIS A 49 50.50 10.06 16.56
CA HIS A 49 50.23 10.04 15.15
C HIS A 49 50.84 8.71 14.72
N VAL A 50 50.03 7.66 14.77
CA VAL A 50 50.43 6.32 14.34
C VAL A 50 50.68 6.51 12.86
N TYR A 51 51.93 6.78 12.51
CA TYR A 51 52.41 6.76 11.15
C TYR A 51 52.19 5.34 10.68
N LYS A 52 51.01 5.08 10.10
CA LYS A 52 50.70 3.78 9.54
C LYS A 52 51.79 3.53 8.52
N SER A 53 52.58 2.48 8.77
CA SER A 53 53.65 2.04 7.89
C SER A 53 53.15 2.08 6.44
N LYS A 54 54.03 2.50 5.51
CA LYS A 54 53.70 2.53 4.06
C LYS A 54 53.07 1.20 3.63
N HIS A 55 53.54 0.09 4.19
CA HIS A 55 52.99 -1.25 3.99
C HIS A 55 51.53 -1.38 4.48
N SER A 56 51.19 -0.92 5.69
CA SER A 56 49.80 -0.93 6.19
C SER A 56 48.86 -0.06 5.34
N LYS A 57 49.33 1.08 4.85
CA LYS A 57 48.56 1.95 3.93
C LYS A 57 48.38 1.30 2.54
N GLN A 58 49.37 0.53 2.09
CA GLN A 58 49.34 -0.20 0.82
C GLN A 58 48.39 -1.39 0.87
N TRP A 59 48.43 -2.19 1.94
CA TRP A 59 47.49 -3.30 2.16
C TRP A 59 46.04 -2.83 2.20
N LYS A 60 45.75 -1.73 2.92
CA LYS A 60 44.41 -1.14 2.95
C LYS A 60 43.94 -0.62 1.58
N ARG A 61 44.85 -0.09 0.77
CA ARG A 61 44.54 0.29 -0.62
C ARG A 61 44.20 -0.92 -1.47
N GLY A 62 44.98 -2.00 -1.39
CA GLY A 62 44.70 -3.26 -2.08
C GLY A 62 43.35 -3.86 -1.68
N GLU A 63 43.05 -3.89 -0.38
CA GLU A 63 41.78 -4.39 0.14
C GLU A 63 40.58 -3.54 -0.34
N ASN A 64 40.70 -2.21 -0.30
CA ASN A 64 39.65 -1.31 -0.80
C ASN A 64 39.44 -1.45 -2.31
N MET A 65 40.51 -1.65 -3.08
CA MET A 65 40.42 -1.90 -4.53
C MET A 65 39.66 -3.20 -4.81
N ARG A 66 39.93 -4.28 -4.06
CA ARG A 66 39.18 -5.54 -4.15
C ARG A 66 37.70 -5.34 -3.81
N LYS A 67 37.38 -4.71 -2.68
CA LYS A 67 35.99 -4.43 -2.28
C LYS A 67 35.25 -3.56 -3.30
N ASN A 68 35.93 -2.57 -3.89
CA ASN A 68 35.36 -1.72 -4.93
C ASN A 68 35.15 -2.48 -6.25
N ARG A 69 36.02 -3.42 -6.59
CA ARG A 69 35.83 -4.31 -7.74
C ARG A 69 34.60 -5.21 -7.55
N GLU A 70 34.49 -5.88 -6.41
CA GLU A 70 33.33 -6.72 -6.09
C GLU A 70 32.02 -5.91 -6.07
N ARG A 71 32.05 -4.69 -5.53
CA ARG A 71 30.90 -3.78 -5.57
C ARG A 71 30.50 -3.46 -7.01
N ARG A 72 31.46 -3.13 -7.88
CA ARG A 72 31.19 -2.86 -9.30
C ARG A 72 30.58 -4.06 -10.00
N GLU A 73 31.14 -5.25 -9.79
CA GLU A 73 30.60 -6.50 -10.36
C GLU A 73 29.19 -6.82 -9.86
N ARG A 74 28.84 -6.48 -8.61
CA ARG A 74 27.46 -6.59 -8.11
C ARG A 74 26.53 -5.57 -8.75
N ILE A 75 26.97 -4.33 -8.91
CA ILE A 75 26.17 -3.27 -9.56
C ILE A 75 25.88 -3.63 -11.02
N GLU A 76 26.87 -4.14 -11.76
CA GLU A 76 26.65 -4.55 -13.15
C GLU A 76 25.67 -5.73 -13.27
N ARG A 77 25.76 -6.72 -12.36
CA ARG A 77 24.75 -7.79 -12.29
C ARG A 77 23.34 -7.25 -12.02
N LEU A 78 23.19 -6.38 -11.03
CA LEU A 78 21.90 -5.76 -10.71
C LEU A 78 21.33 -4.94 -11.88
N LYS A 79 22.18 -4.24 -12.64
CA LYS A 79 21.73 -3.51 -13.85
C LYS A 79 21.20 -4.48 -14.90
N THR A 80 21.89 -5.59 -15.14
CA THR A 80 21.43 -6.62 -16.08
C THR A 80 20.08 -7.19 -15.62
N ASP A 81 19.97 -7.60 -14.35
CA ASP A 81 18.73 -8.13 -13.78
C ASP A 81 17.58 -7.12 -13.90
N MET A 82 17.83 -5.83 -13.63
CA MET A 82 16.84 -4.77 -13.78
C MET A 82 16.33 -4.64 -15.21
N VAL A 83 17.20 -4.77 -16.21
CA VAL A 83 16.80 -4.73 -17.63
C VAL A 83 15.96 -5.95 -17.99
N GLU A 84 16.33 -7.14 -17.51
CA GLU A 84 15.57 -8.36 -17.74
C GLU A 84 14.18 -8.33 -17.08
N ILE A 85 14.12 -7.85 -15.83
CA ILE A 85 12.85 -7.65 -15.11
C ILE A 85 11.98 -6.63 -15.84
N SER A 86 12.55 -5.51 -16.27
CA SER A 86 11.80 -4.48 -17.02
C SER A 86 11.19 -5.05 -18.31
N LYS A 87 11.96 -5.85 -19.06
CA LYS A 87 11.45 -6.55 -20.25
C LYS A 87 10.37 -7.57 -19.89
N GLY A 88 10.52 -8.29 -18.79
CA GLY A 88 9.51 -9.23 -18.28
C GLY A 88 8.19 -8.55 -17.93
N GLN A 89 8.27 -7.41 -17.22
CA GLN A 89 7.11 -6.60 -16.89
C GLN A 89 6.38 -6.09 -18.12
N GLU A 90 7.11 -5.68 -19.16
CA GLU A 90 6.48 -5.23 -20.40
C GLU A 90 5.72 -6.34 -21.11
N ARG A 91 6.29 -7.55 -21.18
CA ARG A 91 5.57 -8.73 -21.70
C ARG A 91 4.31 -9.05 -20.90
N ILE A 92 4.37 -8.92 -19.57
CA ILE A 92 3.20 -9.15 -18.72
C ILE A 92 2.11 -8.11 -18.98
N LYS A 93 2.48 -6.82 -19.10
CA LYS A 93 1.52 -5.75 -19.42
C LYS A 93 0.85 -5.99 -20.77
N GLU A 94 1.63 -6.38 -21.77
CA GLU A 94 1.11 -6.70 -23.10
C GLU A 94 0.14 -7.89 -23.03
N GLY A 95 0.54 -8.99 -22.39
CA GLY A 95 -0.35 -10.14 -22.22
C GLY A 95 -1.64 -9.79 -21.46
N GLN A 96 -1.56 -8.93 -20.44
CA GLN A 96 -2.75 -8.44 -19.74
C GLN A 96 -3.65 -7.58 -20.64
N ARG A 97 -3.08 -6.80 -21.56
CA ARG A 97 -3.85 -6.00 -22.52
C ARG A 97 -4.59 -6.91 -23.51
N GLU A 98 -3.91 -7.89 -24.09
CA GLU A 98 -4.51 -8.86 -25.00
C GLU A 98 -5.65 -9.63 -24.31
N ILE A 99 -5.44 -10.07 -23.07
CA ILE A 99 -6.47 -10.77 -22.30
C ILE A 99 -7.68 -9.87 -22.10
N ARG A 100 -7.51 -8.60 -21.71
CA ARG A 100 -8.63 -7.66 -21.56
C ARG A 100 -9.42 -7.49 -22.84
N GLN A 101 -8.75 -7.31 -23.98
CA GLN A 101 -9.42 -7.17 -25.28
C GLN A 101 -10.26 -8.39 -25.61
N LYS A 102 -9.74 -9.60 -25.40
CA LYS A 102 -10.49 -10.84 -25.61
C LYS A 102 -11.70 -10.96 -24.68
N PHE A 103 -11.56 -10.56 -23.41
CA PHE A 103 -12.68 -10.53 -22.49
C PHE A 103 -13.76 -9.53 -22.91
N GLU A 104 -13.39 -8.34 -23.38
CA GLU A 104 -14.33 -7.34 -23.89
C GLU A 104 -15.10 -7.84 -25.13
N GLU A 105 -14.42 -8.57 -26.02
CA GLU A 105 -15.04 -9.23 -27.17
C GLU A 105 -16.04 -10.31 -26.74
N ILE A 106 -15.63 -11.21 -25.84
CA ILE A 106 -16.50 -12.25 -25.27
C ILE A 106 -17.73 -11.64 -24.58
N GLU A 107 -17.55 -10.58 -23.81
CA GLU A 107 -18.66 -9.88 -23.15
C GLU A 107 -19.61 -9.25 -24.16
N SER A 108 -19.09 -8.67 -25.24
CA SER A 108 -19.88 -8.09 -26.32
C SER A 108 -20.73 -9.16 -27.02
N GLU A 109 -20.11 -10.28 -27.39
CA GLU A 109 -20.82 -11.43 -27.97
C GLU A 109 -21.84 -12.01 -26.99
N GLY A 110 -21.49 -12.14 -25.71
CA GLY A 110 -22.40 -12.61 -24.67
C GLY A 110 -23.64 -11.72 -24.52
N ARG A 111 -23.49 -10.40 -24.65
CA ARG A 111 -24.64 -9.47 -24.66
C ARG A 111 -25.54 -9.69 -25.87
N LYS A 112 -24.97 -9.84 -27.08
CA LYS A 112 -25.73 -10.12 -28.31
C LYS A 112 -26.50 -11.43 -28.21
N LEU A 113 -25.84 -12.52 -27.79
CA LEU A 113 -26.46 -13.82 -27.60
C LEU A 113 -27.61 -13.78 -26.59
N LYS A 114 -27.46 -13.01 -25.51
CA LYS A 114 -28.52 -12.83 -24.52
C LYS A 114 -29.74 -12.13 -25.13
N GLU A 115 -29.52 -11.07 -25.91
CA GLU A 115 -30.59 -10.34 -26.59
C GLU A 115 -31.31 -11.23 -27.61
N GLU A 116 -30.57 -11.94 -28.46
CA GLU A 116 -31.12 -12.91 -29.42
C GLU A 116 -31.94 -13.99 -28.71
N THR A 117 -31.42 -14.54 -27.60
CA THR A 117 -32.13 -15.57 -26.82
C THR A 117 -33.43 -15.01 -26.23
N MET A 118 -33.43 -13.77 -25.72
CA MET A 118 -34.63 -13.13 -25.21
C MET A 118 -35.66 -12.91 -26.33
N ASN A 119 -35.21 -12.52 -27.52
CA ASN A 119 -36.08 -12.36 -28.68
C ASN A 119 -36.70 -13.69 -29.12
N ILE A 120 -35.90 -14.76 -29.19
CA ILE A 120 -36.38 -16.11 -29.49
C ILE A 120 -37.40 -16.55 -28.43
N ALA A 121 -37.10 -16.38 -27.14
CA ALA A 121 -38.02 -16.75 -26.06
C ALA A 121 -39.37 -16.02 -26.17
N LYS A 122 -39.36 -14.71 -26.45
CA LYS A 122 -40.56 -13.92 -26.69
C LYS A 122 -41.34 -14.41 -27.91
N GLN A 123 -40.64 -14.74 -29.00
CA GLN A 123 -41.27 -15.31 -30.19
C GLN A 123 -41.88 -16.68 -29.90
N SER A 124 -41.19 -17.54 -29.13
CA SER A 124 -41.66 -18.86 -28.71
C SER A 124 -42.93 -18.74 -27.86
N GLU A 125 -42.99 -17.81 -26.91
CA GLU A 125 -44.18 -17.58 -26.08
C GLU A 125 -45.40 -17.18 -26.93
N CYS A 126 -45.23 -16.21 -27.84
CA CYS A 126 -46.28 -15.84 -28.77
C CYS A 126 -46.71 -17.00 -29.68
N ASN A 127 -45.76 -17.81 -30.15
CA ASN A 127 -46.07 -19.00 -30.95
C ASN A 127 -46.88 -20.02 -30.14
N GLN A 128 -46.57 -20.19 -28.86
CA GLN A 128 -47.36 -21.04 -27.97
C GLN A 128 -48.80 -20.54 -27.83
N ILE A 129 -49.00 -19.23 -27.67
CA ILE A 129 -50.33 -18.61 -27.63
C ILE A 129 -51.10 -18.91 -28.93
N ARG A 130 -50.45 -18.75 -30.09
CA ARG A 130 -51.07 -19.03 -31.39
C ARG A 130 -51.48 -20.49 -31.52
N ILE A 131 -50.59 -21.41 -31.16
CA ILE A 131 -50.87 -22.85 -31.19
C ILE A 131 -52.06 -23.18 -30.30
N ASN A 132 -52.12 -22.63 -29.08
CA ASN A 132 -53.23 -22.84 -28.16
C ASN A 132 -54.56 -22.30 -28.70
N LEU A 133 -54.54 -21.13 -29.35
CA LEU A 133 -55.71 -20.57 -30.03
C LEU A 133 -56.16 -21.46 -31.20
N MET A 134 -55.23 -21.93 -32.03
CA MET A 134 -55.53 -22.85 -33.13
C MET A 134 -56.18 -24.14 -32.63
N PHE A 135 -55.64 -24.75 -31.56
CA PHE A 135 -56.25 -25.92 -30.93
C PHE A 135 -57.66 -25.63 -30.40
N SER A 136 -57.84 -24.48 -29.75
CA SER A 136 -59.15 -24.07 -29.21
C SER A 136 -60.19 -23.88 -30.31
N ILE A 137 -59.79 -23.33 -31.47
CA ILE A 137 -60.65 -23.20 -32.66
C ILE A 137 -61.08 -24.57 -33.17
N LEU A 138 -60.14 -25.51 -33.31
CA LEU A 138 -60.44 -26.87 -33.75
C LEU A 138 -61.44 -27.55 -32.82
N LYS A 139 -61.25 -27.41 -31.50
CA LYS A 139 -62.17 -27.94 -30.50
C LYS A 139 -63.57 -27.31 -30.60
N ALA A 140 -63.65 -25.97 -30.71
CA ALA A 140 -64.93 -25.27 -30.85
C ALA A 140 -65.70 -25.70 -32.11
N ARG A 141 -64.98 -25.94 -33.22
CA ARG A 141 -65.57 -26.48 -34.45
C ARG A 141 -66.05 -27.92 -34.29
N GLN A 142 -65.29 -28.76 -33.61
CA GLN A 142 -65.69 -30.14 -33.29
C GLN A 142 -66.97 -30.18 -32.43
N GLU A 143 -67.13 -29.21 -31.53
CA GLU A 143 -68.32 -29.04 -30.68
C GLU A 143 -69.48 -28.30 -31.39
N ASN A 144 -69.35 -27.99 -32.68
CA ASN A 144 -70.30 -27.19 -33.48
C ASN A 144 -70.58 -25.77 -32.92
N ASN A 145 -69.68 -25.23 -32.09
CA ASN A 145 -69.79 -23.88 -31.56
C ASN A 145 -69.07 -22.86 -32.48
N PHE A 146 -69.72 -22.56 -33.61
CA PHE A 146 -69.15 -21.67 -34.63
C PHE A 146 -68.96 -20.23 -34.15
N ALA A 147 -69.88 -19.70 -33.35
CA ALA A 147 -69.74 -18.35 -32.78
C ALA A 147 -68.49 -18.21 -31.91
N HIS A 148 -68.17 -19.23 -31.10
CA HIS A 148 -66.95 -19.24 -30.31
C HIS A 148 -65.70 -19.42 -31.18
N ALA A 149 -65.75 -20.30 -32.19
CA ALA A 149 -64.66 -20.48 -33.15
C ALA A 149 -64.32 -19.19 -33.93
N ASP A 150 -65.32 -18.42 -34.33
CA ASP A 150 -65.15 -17.13 -35.01
C ASP A 150 -64.50 -16.09 -34.11
N ASN A 151 -64.92 -16.03 -32.84
CA ASN A 151 -64.29 -15.15 -31.85
C ASN A 151 -62.81 -15.49 -31.64
N LEU A 152 -62.47 -16.77 -31.49
CA LEU A 152 -61.08 -17.23 -31.36
C LEU A 152 -60.27 -16.95 -32.63
N THR A 153 -60.89 -17.06 -33.82
CA THR A 153 -60.24 -16.74 -35.10
C THR A 153 -59.90 -15.25 -35.19
N ARG A 154 -60.78 -14.37 -34.72
CA ARG A 154 -60.50 -12.93 -34.62
C ARG A 154 -59.35 -12.65 -33.66
N LEU A 155 -59.31 -13.33 -32.50
CA LEU A 155 -58.21 -13.19 -31.53
C LEU A 155 -56.87 -13.65 -32.12
N LEU A 156 -56.86 -14.78 -32.83
CA LEU A 156 -55.66 -15.28 -33.49
C LEU A 156 -55.12 -14.29 -34.53
N ARG A 157 -56.00 -13.67 -35.32
CA ARG A 157 -55.62 -12.63 -36.29
C ARG A 157 -54.98 -11.42 -35.60
N ALA A 158 -55.61 -10.93 -34.53
CA ALA A 158 -55.05 -9.81 -33.76
C ALA A 158 -53.67 -10.15 -33.15
N GLU A 159 -53.47 -11.39 -32.68
CA GLU A 159 -52.19 -11.84 -32.14
C GLU A 159 -51.10 -12.01 -33.24
N MET A 160 -51.50 -12.33 -34.47
CA MET A 160 -50.59 -12.32 -35.61
C MET A 160 -50.13 -10.91 -35.98
N GLU A 161 -51.05 -9.95 -35.97
CA GLU A 161 -50.78 -8.55 -36.30
C GLU A 161 -49.85 -7.86 -35.29
N LYS A 162 -50.02 -8.13 -33.98
CA LYS A 162 -49.19 -7.55 -32.92
C LYS A 162 -47.69 -7.85 -33.06
N GLN A 163 -47.33 -9.05 -33.52
CA GLN A 163 -45.92 -9.41 -33.69
C GLN A 163 -45.26 -8.79 -34.92
N GLN A 164 -46.01 -8.59 -36.02
CA GLN A 164 -45.46 -8.01 -37.25
C GLN A 164 -45.00 -6.57 -37.05
N GLN A 165 -45.61 -5.83 -36.11
CA GLN A 165 -45.24 -4.46 -35.76
C GLN A 165 -44.05 -4.38 -34.78
N GLY A 166 -43.70 -5.48 -34.11
CA GLY A 166 -42.61 -5.54 -33.14
C GLY A 166 -41.24 -5.92 -33.70
N ASN A 167 -41.11 -6.06 -35.03
CA ASN A 167 -39.88 -6.54 -35.67
C ASN A 167 -39.38 -5.57 -36.77
N PRO A 168 -39.00 -4.32 -36.44
CA PRO A 168 -38.37 -3.42 -37.41
C PRO A 168 -36.87 -3.74 -37.47
N GLY A 169 -36.46 -4.62 -38.39
CA GLY A 169 -35.06 -4.71 -38.79
C GLY A 169 -34.38 -6.05 -38.51
N GLN A 170 -34.68 -7.04 -39.35
CA GLN A 170 -33.69 -8.03 -39.80
C GLN A 170 -33.95 -8.28 -41.29
N VAL A 171 -33.67 -7.27 -42.10
CA VAL A 171 -33.36 -7.43 -43.53
C VAL A 171 -32.00 -6.78 -43.71
N GLY A 172 -30.98 -7.62 -43.85
CA GLY A 172 -29.58 -7.26 -44.04
C GLY A 172 -28.79 -8.53 -44.23
#